data_AF-A0A8T5M578-F1
#
_entry.id   AF-A0A8T5M578-F1
#
_cell.length_a   1.000
_cell.length_b   1.000
_cell.length_c   1.000
_cell.angle_alpha   90.00
_cell.angle_beta   90.00
_cell.angle_gamma   90.00
#
_symmetry.space_group_name_H-M   'P 1'
#
loop_
_entity.id
_entity.type
_entity.pdbx_description
1 polymer ?
#
loop_
_entity_poly.entity_id
_entity_poly.type
_entity_poly.pdbx_seq_one_letter_code
_entity_poly.pdbx_strand_id
1 'polypeptide(L)'
;MKHPLEVEGFEGNLEGLAKAVGNMRYDKARDFLGYLADDIMRQADADKGRGRVQLAERLYQTAERLYQAREVMDLAWKICEPYMKDSG
;
A
#
# COMPACT_ATOMS: atom_id res chain seq x y z
N MET A 1 1.83 1.50 -20.51
CA MET A 1 2.82 0.93 -19.58
C MET A 1 2.60 -0.58 -19.60
N LYS A 2 3.66 -1.39 -19.60
CA LYS A 2 3.52 -2.84 -19.39
C LYS A 2 3.35 -3.05 -17.87
N HIS A 3 2.37 -3.84 -17.46
CA HIS A 3 2.23 -4.26 -16.06
C HIS A 3 2.97 -5.59 -15.91
N PRO A 4 4.09 -5.65 -15.16
CA PRO A 4 4.80 -6.91 -14.93
C PRO A 4 3.95 -7.86 -14.09
N LEU A 5 4.20 -9.17 -14.23
CA LEU A 5 3.52 -10.21 -13.44
C LEU A 5 4.13 -10.38 -12.03
N GLU A 6 5.37 -9.91 -11.86
CA GLU A 6 6.15 -10.04 -10.63
C GLU A 6 6.80 -8.69 -10.28
N VAL A 7 7.26 -8.56 -9.03
CA VAL A 7 7.99 -7.37 -8.59
C VAL A 7 9.43 -7.46 -9.10
N GLU A 8 9.78 -6.61 -10.05
CA GLU A 8 11.13 -6.56 -10.60
C GLU A 8 12.18 -6.35 -9.50
N GLY A 9 13.20 -7.21 -9.46
CA GLY A 9 14.27 -7.15 -8.46
C GLY A 9 13.92 -7.75 -7.09
N PHE A 10 12.74 -8.33 -6.90
CA PHE A 10 12.42 -9.09 -5.69
C PHE A 10 12.68 -10.59 -5.91
N GLU A 11 13.65 -11.14 -5.18
CA GLU A 11 13.93 -12.57 -5.17
C GLU A 11 12.94 -13.29 -4.24
N GLY A 12 11.77 -13.68 -4.77
CA GLY A 12 10.74 -14.38 -4.02
C GLY A 12 9.40 -14.44 -4.75
N ASN A 13 8.35 -14.86 -4.05
CA ASN A 13 6.98 -14.88 -4.59
C ASN A 13 6.10 -13.82 -3.89
N LEU A 14 4.93 -13.53 -4.47
CA LEU A 14 4.02 -12.51 -3.94
C LEU A 14 3.53 -12.82 -2.52
N GLU A 15 3.40 -14.09 -2.15
CA GLU A 15 3.03 -14.51 -0.80
C GLU A 15 4.11 -14.13 0.22
N GLY A 16 5.38 -14.42 -0.10
CA GLY A 16 6.54 -14.08 0.72
C GLY A 16 6.68 -12.57 0.88
N LEU A 17 6.45 -11.81 -0.19
CA LEU A 17 6.43 -10.35 -0.13
C LEU A 17 5.32 -9.82 0.78
N ALA A 18 4.10 -10.34 0.63
CA ALA A 18 2.97 -9.94 1.47
C ALA A 18 3.24 -10.23 2.96
N LYS A 19 3.83 -11.38 3.28
CA LYS A 19 4.23 -11.74 4.64
C LYS A 19 5.32 -10.80 5.16
N ALA A 20 6.32 -10.47 4.35
CA ALA A 20 7.38 -9.54 4.74
C ALA A 20 6.83 -8.15 5.06
N VAL A 21 5.93 -7.63 4.23
CA VAL A 21 5.25 -6.34 4.45
C VAL A 21 4.38 -6.39 5.71
N GLY A 22 3.58 -7.45 5.88
CA GLY A 22 2.67 -7.60 7.03
C GLY A 22 3.39 -7.79 8.38
N ASN A 23 4.62 -8.30 8.38
CA ASN A 23 5.43 -8.47 9.57
C ASN A 23 6.20 -7.20 10.00
N MET A 24 6.17 -6.14 9.20
CA MET A 24 6.75 -4.86 9.61
C MET A 24 5.98 -4.30 10.82
N ARG A 25 6.64 -3.44 11.60
CA ARG A 25 5.93 -2.62 12.59
C ARG A 25 4.80 -1.85 11.90
N TYR A 26 3.68 -1.68 12.61
CA TYR A 26 2.47 -1.09 12.03
C TYR A 26 2.68 0.34 11.50
N ASP A 27 3.58 1.12 12.09
CA ASP A 27 3.97 2.43 11.58
C ASP A 27 4.72 2.37 10.24
N LYS A 28 5.41 1.28 9.95
CA LYS A 28 6.10 1.05 8.67
C LYS A 28 5.21 0.39 7.63
N ALA A 29 4.35 -0.53 8.05
CA ALA A 29 3.35 -1.10 7.18
C ALA A 29 2.34 -0.04 6.70
N ARG A 30 1.91 0.90 7.56
CA ARG A 30 1.06 2.03 7.12
C ARG A 30 1.77 2.92 6.09
N ASP A 31 3.08 3.13 6.22
CA ASP A 31 3.85 3.97 5.29
C ASP A 31 3.91 3.29 3.92
N PHE A 32 4.15 1.98 3.87
CA PHE A 32 4.07 1.18 2.64
C PHE A 32 2.69 1.30 1.96
N LEU A 33 1.60 1.17 2.71
CA LEU A 33 0.24 1.31 2.17
C LEU A 33 0.01 2.71 1.58
N GLY A 34 0.55 3.75 2.21
CA GLY A 34 0.55 5.12 1.69
C GLY A 34 1.26 5.23 0.35
N TYR A 35 2.50 4.74 0.25
CA TYR A 35 3.26 4.79 -1.01
C TYR A 35 2.60 3.98 -2.13
N LEU A 36 2.01 2.82 -1.80
CA LEU A 36 1.26 2.03 -2.78
C LEU A 36 0.01 2.77 -3.26
N ALA A 37 -0.71 3.43 -2.36
CA ALA A 37 -1.88 4.25 -2.71
C ALA A 37 -1.49 5.44 -3.62
N ASP A 38 -0.39 6.14 -3.31
CA ASP A 38 0.13 7.25 -4.11
C ASP A 38 0.49 6.81 -5.54
N ASP A 39 1.08 5.62 -5.69
CA ASP A 39 1.40 5.07 -7.01
C ASP A 39 0.15 4.71 -7.82
N ILE A 40 -0.82 4.03 -7.20
CA ILE A 40 -2.09 3.68 -7.83
C ILE A 40 -2.89 4.93 -8.22
N MET A 41 -2.87 5.97 -7.39
CA MET A 41 -3.47 7.28 -7.70
C MET A 41 -2.86 7.89 -8.97
N ARG A 42 -1.52 7.90 -9.07
CA ARG A 42 -0.82 8.39 -10.28
C ARG A 42 -1.17 7.58 -11.54
N GLN A 43 -1.34 6.26 -11.41
CA GLN A 43 -1.80 5.41 -12.51
C GLN A 43 -3.25 5.76 -12.93
N ALA A 44 -4.14 5.99 -11.95
CA ALA A 44 -5.51 6.42 -12.19
C ALA A 44 -5.57 7.74 -12.96
N ASP A 45 -4.77 8.74 -12.55
CA ASP A 45 -4.67 10.03 -13.25
C ASP A 45 -4.19 9.86 -14.69
N ALA A 46 -3.19 9.00 -14.92
CA ALA A 46 -2.68 8.71 -16.25
C ALA A 46 -3.73 8.04 -17.15
N ASP A 47 -4.54 7.12 -16.61
CA ASP A 47 -5.62 6.48 -17.37
C ASP A 47 -6.81 7.41 -17.61
N LYS A 48 -7.13 8.28 -16.66
CA LYS A 48 -8.13 9.35 -16.85
C LYS A 48 -7.71 10.28 -17.98
N GLY A 49 -6.45 10.72 -17.99
CA GLY A 49 -5.88 11.55 -19.06
C GLY A 49 -5.89 10.88 -20.44
N ARG A 50 -5.94 9.56 -20.50
CA ARG A 50 -6.08 8.76 -21.75
C ARG A 50 -7.54 8.45 -22.11
N GLY A 51 -8.52 9.01 -21.41
CA GLY A 51 -9.95 8.78 -21.65
C GLY A 51 -10.48 7.44 -21.10
N ARG A 52 -9.71 6.70 -20.31
CA ARG A 52 -10.12 5.41 -19.73
C ARG A 52 -10.81 5.62 -18.38
N VAL A 53 -11.91 6.38 -18.40
CA VAL A 53 -12.56 6.91 -17.18
C VAL A 53 -12.97 5.81 -16.21
N GLN A 54 -13.61 4.73 -16.69
CA GLN A 54 -14.03 3.62 -15.83
C GLN A 54 -12.84 2.92 -15.14
N LEU A 55 -11.71 2.77 -15.84
CA LEU A 55 -10.50 2.18 -15.26
C LEU A 55 -9.92 3.10 -14.18
N ALA A 56 -9.80 4.39 -14.50
CA ALA A 56 -9.33 5.40 -13.55
C ALA A 56 -10.19 5.44 -12.28
N GLU A 57 -11.52 5.40 -12.41
CA GLU A 57 -12.44 5.35 -11.26
C GLU A 57 -12.19 4.14 -10.35
N ARG A 58 -11.90 2.96 -10.90
CA ARG A 58 -11.58 1.76 -10.11
C ARG A 58 -10.22 1.89 -9.42
N LEU A 59 -9.24 2.51 -10.07
CA LEU A 59 -7.93 2.76 -9.48
C LEU A 59 -8.00 3.82 -8.38
N TYR A 60 -8.77 4.91 -8.57
CA TYR A 60 -9.05 5.89 -7.51
C TYR A 60 -9.68 5.23 -6.28
N GLN A 61 -10.72 4.42 -6.46
CA GLN A 61 -11.36 3.68 -5.37
C GLN A 61 -10.38 2.74 -4.65
N THR A 62 -9.44 2.15 -5.38
CA THR A 62 -8.39 1.30 -4.80
C THR A 62 -7.43 2.11 -3.94
N ALA A 63 -6.95 3.24 -4.46
CA ALA A 63 -6.07 4.14 -3.70
C ALA A 63 -6.75 4.69 -2.44
N GLU A 64 -8.01 5.10 -2.53
CA GLU A 64 -8.80 5.55 -1.36
C GLU A 64 -8.92 4.48 -0.27
N ARG A 65 -9.19 3.22 -0.64
CA ARG A 65 -9.23 2.11 0.31
C ARG A 65 -7.88 1.83 0.96
N LEU A 66 -6.77 2.00 0.22
CA LEU A 66 -5.43 1.87 0.78
C LEU A 66 -5.09 3.01 1.74
N TYR A 67 -5.52 4.25 1.47
CA TYR A 67 -5.39 5.34 2.44
C TYR A 67 -6.20 5.06 3.72
N GLN A 68 -7.42 4.54 3.59
CA GLN A 68 -8.21 4.12 4.76
C GLN A 68 -7.50 2.99 5.54
N ALA A 69 -6.92 2.01 4.84
CA ALA A 69 -6.14 0.95 5.49
C ALA A 69 -4.89 1.51 6.21
N ARG A 70 -4.20 2.50 5.62
CA ARG A 70 -3.11 3.23 6.27
C ARG A 70 -3.57 3.90 7.56
N GLU A 71 -4.73 4.56 7.57
CA GLU A 71 -5.28 5.20 8.77
C GLU A 71 -5.59 4.17 9.86
N VAL A 72 -6.18 3.02 9.51
CA VAL A 72 -6.44 1.93 10.46
C VAL A 72 -5.13 1.36 11.03
N MET A 73 -4.10 1.19 10.20
CA MET A 73 -2.78 0.73 10.64
C MET A 73 -2.08 1.74 11.57
N ASP A 74 -2.28 3.05 11.35
CA ASP A 74 -1.81 4.08 12.29
C ASP A 74 -2.49 3.96 13.66
N LEU A 75 -3.81 3.72 13.69
CA LEU A 75 -4.53 3.47 14.93
C LEU A 75 -4.02 2.21 15.63
N ALA A 76 -3.78 1.13 14.88
CA ALA A 76 -3.19 -0.09 15.42
C ALA A 76 -1.80 0.16 16.03
N TRP A 77 -0.96 0.95 15.36
CA TRP A 77 0.33 1.37 15.91
C TRP A 77 0.18 2.14 17.22
N LYS A 78 -0.72 3.14 17.28
CA LYS A 78 -0.96 3.93 18.50
C LYS A 78 -1.41 3.07 19.69
N ILE A 79 -2.12 1.97 19.44
CA ILE A 79 -2.52 1.01 20.47
C ILE A 79 -1.32 0.20 20.98
N CYS A 80 -0.47 -0.30 20.08
CA CYS A 80 0.61 -1.21 20.47
C CYS A 80 1.92 -0.50 20.85
N GLU A 81 2.15 0.72 20.37
CA GLU A 81 3.38 1.50 20.58
C GLU A 81 3.80 1.59 22.06
N PRO A 82 2.90 1.88 23.03
CA PRO A 82 3.29 1.97 24.44
C PRO A 82 3.90 0.67 24.97
N TYR A 83 3.44 -0.48 24.49
CA TYR A 83 3.90 -1.80 24.92
C TYR A 83 5.18 -2.26 24.21
N MET A 84 5.60 -1.58 23.14
CA MET A 84 6.84 -1.89 22.42
C MET A 84 8.06 -1.15 22.96
N LYS A 85 7.85 -0.09 23.76
CA LYS A 85 8.94 0.71 24.35
C LYS A 85 9.53 0.08 25.62
N ASP A 86 8.88 -0.94 26.19
CA ASP A 86 9.34 -1.67 27.39
C ASP A 86 10.21 -2.90 27.07
N SER A 87 10.71 -3.03 25.84
CA SER A 87 11.58 -4.14 25.40
C SER A 87 12.94 -3.68 24.86
N GLY A 88 13.37 -2.46 25.20
CA GLY A 88 14.69 -1.90 24.87
C GLY A 88 15.62 -1.90 26.07
#